data_AF-X1UUZ8-F1
#
_entry.id   AF-X1UUZ8-F1
#
_cell.length_a   1.000
_cell.length_b   1.000
_cell.length_c   1.000
_cell.angle_alpha   90.00
_cell.angle_beta   90.00
_cell.angle_gamma   90.00
#
_symmetry.space_group_name_H-M   'P 1'
#
loop_
_entity.id
_entity.type
_entity.pdbx_description
1 polymer ?
#
loop_
_entity_poly.entity_id
_entity_poly.type
_entity_poly.pdbx_seq_one_letter_code
_entity_poly.pdbx_strand_id
1 'polypeptide(L)'
;MLNLTTVPFLPKRATQSTIEKDLKAIKVLARAQEWQFPKLPLRRVRPDEVRRTILSKKTIGSMITLGKQGLLKDIELCYLALATTYGLRRVEMMRLTPSSFPNEHHLIVDT
;
A
#
# COMPACT_ATOMS: atom_id res chain seq x y z
N MET A 1 -22.74 -26.27 16.38
CA MET A 1 -21.33 -26.12 16.83
C MET A 1 -20.44 -26.07 15.59
N LEU A 2 -19.87 -24.92 15.24
CA LEU A 2 -18.92 -24.83 14.13
C LEU A 2 -17.55 -25.31 14.63
N ASN A 3 -17.11 -26.45 14.10
CA ASN A 3 -15.82 -27.06 14.42
C ASN A 3 -14.72 -26.27 13.71
N LEU A 4 -13.98 -25.43 14.45
CA LEU A 4 -12.93 -24.53 13.93
C LEU A 4 -11.58 -25.25 13.68
N THR A 5 -11.58 -26.57 13.45
CA THR A 5 -10.35 -27.38 13.38
C THR A 5 -9.55 -27.27 12.07
N THR A 6 -9.95 -26.45 11.11
CA THR A 6 -9.21 -26.29 9.85
C THR A 6 -9.20 -24.86 9.34
N VAL A 7 -8.52 -23.97 10.07
CA VAL A 7 -8.00 -22.73 9.45
C VAL A 7 -6.56 -23.03 9.02
N PRO A 8 -6.25 -23.06 7.71
CA PRO A 8 -4.91 -23.42 7.27
C PRO A 8 -3.93 -22.29 7.62
N PHE A 9 -2.77 -22.70 8.13
CA PHE A 9 -1.49 -21.99 8.02
C PHE A 9 -1.45 -20.50 8.40
N LEU A 10 -1.16 -20.21 9.67
CA LEU A 10 -0.34 -19.03 9.96
C LEU A 10 1.12 -19.36 9.57
N PRO A 11 1.72 -18.67 8.59
CA PRO A 11 3.13 -18.87 8.29
C PRO A 11 3.96 -18.53 9.53
N LYS A 12 5.00 -19.32 9.79
CA LYS A 12 5.97 -19.07 10.86
C LYS A 12 6.53 -17.64 10.68
N ARG A 13 6.11 -16.72 11.56
CA ARG A 13 6.44 -15.27 11.65
C ARG A 13 5.61 -14.31 10.78
N ALA A 14 4.29 -14.33 10.94
CA ALA A 14 3.46 -13.20 10.49
C ALA A 14 3.85 -11.90 11.22
N THR A 15 3.90 -10.78 10.50
CA THR A 15 4.08 -9.46 11.13
C THR A 15 2.85 -9.13 11.98
N GLN A 16 3.01 -8.33 13.03
CA GLN A 16 1.89 -7.95 13.88
C GLN A 16 0.76 -7.26 13.08
N SER A 17 1.11 -6.46 12.06
CA SER A 17 0.13 -5.84 11.17
C SER A 17 -0.75 -6.85 10.43
N THR A 18 -0.19 -8.00 10.04
CA THR A 18 -0.95 -9.09 9.42
C THR A 18 -1.87 -9.73 10.45
N ILE A 19 -1.34 -10.05 11.64
CA ILE A 19 -2.11 -10.64 12.74
C ILE A 19 -3.29 -9.73 13.14
N GLU A 20 -3.07 -8.43 13.27
CA GLU A 20 -4.12 -7.47 13.61
C GLU A 20 -5.19 -7.36 12.52
N LYS A 21 -4.80 -7.40 11.24
CA LYS A 21 -5.73 -7.38 10.11
C LYS A 21 -6.65 -8.60 10.14
N ASP A 22 -6.09 -9.79 10.32
CA ASP A 22 -6.85 -11.04 10.34
C ASP A 22 -7.76 -11.12 11.57
N LEU A 23 -7.25 -10.70 12.73
CA LEU A 23 -8.05 -10.61 13.96
C LEU A 23 -9.20 -9.63 13.86
N LYS A 24 -9.07 -8.53 13.10
CA LYS A 24 -10.16 -7.60 12.88
C LYS A 24 -11.35 -8.30 12.21
N ALA A 25 -11.09 -9.14 11.21
CA ALA A 25 -12.15 -9.91 10.55
C ALA A 25 -12.83 -10.88 11.52
N ILE A 26 -12.06 -11.61 12.32
CA ILE A 26 -12.58 -12.57 13.30
C ILE A 26 -13.39 -11.85 14.40
N LYS A 27 -12.93 -10.69 14.89
CA LYS A 27 -13.68 -9.88 15.87
C LYS A 27 -15.03 -9.39 15.33
N VAL A 28 -15.07 -9.00 14.06
CA VAL A 28 -16.33 -8.60 13.40
C VAL A 28 -17.29 -9.79 13.34
N LEU A 29 -16.81 -10.97 12.96
CA LEU A 29 -17.63 -12.18 12.95
C LEU A 29 -18.13 -12.56 14.36
N ALA A 30 -17.25 -12.54 15.36
CA ALA A 30 -17.62 -12.84 16.74
C ALA A 30 -18.71 -11.88 17.25
N ARG A 31 -18.62 -10.59 16.91
CA ARG A 31 -19.65 -9.60 17.25
C ARG A 31 -20.98 -9.89 16.55
N ALA A 32 -20.94 -10.26 15.27
CA ALA A 32 -22.14 -10.61 14.51
C ALA A 32 -22.82 -11.89 15.03
N GLN A 33 -22.06 -12.80 15.63
CA GLN A 33 -22.54 -14.06 16.20
C GLN A 33 -22.80 -13.98 17.71
N GLU A 34 -22.71 -12.78 18.31
CA GLU A 34 -22.86 -12.56 19.76
C GLU A 34 -21.91 -13.39 20.63
N TRP A 35 -20.75 -13.77 20.09
CA TRP A 35 -19.71 -14.50 20.80
C TRP A 35 -18.78 -13.54 21.53
N GLN A 36 -18.49 -13.84 22.80
CA GLN A 36 -17.46 -13.10 23.53
C GLN A 36 -16.08 -13.41 22.97
N PHE A 37 -15.48 -12.41 22.31
CA PHE A 37 -14.13 -12.56 21.77
C PHE A 37 -13.09 -12.53 22.91
N PRO A 38 -12.25 -13.57 23.07
CA PRO A 38 -11.31 -13.65 24.17
C PRO A 38 -10.24 -12.56 24.08
N LYS A 39 -9.76 -12.10 25.24
CA LYS A 39 -8.64 -11.15 25.30
C LYS A 39 -7.35 -11.86 24.97
N LEU A 40 -6.88 -11.72 23.72
CA LEU A 40 -5.61 -12.28 23.30
C LEU A 40 -4.44 -11.47 23.86
N PRO A 41 -3.37 -12.11 24.37
CA PRO A 41 -2.16 -11.46 24.88
C PRO A 41 -1.28 -10.98 23.72
N LEU A 42 -1.83 -10.10 22.88
CA LEU A 42 -1.13 -9.54 21.74
C LEU A 42 -0.24 -8.39 22.19
N ARG A 43 1.00 -8.40 21.72
CA ARG A 43 1.89 -7.25 21.87
C ARG A 43 1.24 -6.05 21.17
N ARG A 44 1.04 -4.95 21.91
CA ARG A 44 0.72 -3.66 21.29
C ARG A 44 1.95 -3.17 20.54
N VAL A 45 1.84 -3.03 19.23
CA VAL A 45 2.87 -2.39 18.42
C VAL A 45 2.79 -0.89 18.64
N ARG A 46 3.91 -0.29 19.05
CA ARG A 46 4.01 1.17 19.18
C ARG A 46 4.01 1.79 17.77
N PRO A 47 3.44 2.99 17.58
CA PRO A 47 3.47 3.66 16.27
C PRO A 47 4.88 3.72 15.66
N ASP A 48 5.90 3.92 16.49
CA ASP A 48 7.32 4.05 16.09
C ASP A 48 7.95 2.72 15.62
N GLU A 49 7.32 1.58 15.96
CA GLU A 49 7.75 0.27 15.46
C GLU A 49 7.28 0.05 14.01
N VAL A 50 6.29 0.81 13.54
CA VAL A 50 5.83 0.79 12.15
C VAL A 50 6.76 1.67 11.30
N ARG A 51 7.93 1.11 10.96
CA ARG A 51 8.88 1.76 10.06
C ARG A 51 8.35 1.73 8.63
N ARG A 52 7.81 2.86 8.16
CA ARG A 52 7.61 3.10 6.73
C ARG A 52 8.89 3.70 6.18
N THR A 53 9.38 3.21 5.05
CA THR A 53 10.50 3.84 4.36
C THR A 53 10.03 5.20 3.85
N ILE A 54 10.53 6.27 4.46
CA ILE A 54 10.31 7.64 4.00
C ILE A 54 11.57 8.05 3.26
N LEU A 55 11.44 8.30 1.96
CA LEU A 55 12.55 8.74 1.13
C LEU A 55 12.76 10.25 1.29
N SER A 56 14.02 10.67 1.38
CA SER A 56 14.35 12.09 1.42
C SER A 56 14.15 12.74 0.05
N LYS A 57 13.95 14.06 0.03
CA LYS A 57 13.89 14.84 -1.23
C LYS A 57 15.12 14.60 -2.12
N LYS A 58 16.31 14.50 -1.52
CA LYS A 58 17.57 14.21 -2.24
C LYS A 58 17.51 12.83 -2.91
N THR A 59 17.07 11.81 -2.17
CA THR A 59 16.91 10.45 -2.68
C THR A 59 15.92 10.39 -3.84
N ILE A 60 14.77 11.07 -3.72
CA ILE A 60 13.77 11.17 -4.78
C ILE A 60 14.35 11.84 -6.03
N GLY A 61 15.04 12.98 -5.86
CA GLY A 61 15.69 13.68 -6.96
C GLY A 61 16.72 12.81 -7.69
N SER A 62 17.54 12.05 -6.95
CA SER A 62 18.47 11.08 -7.52
C SER A 62 17.75 9.97 -8.27
N MET A 63 16.65 9.41 -7.75
CA MET A 63 15.88 8.38 -8.44
C MET A 63 15.31 8.87 -9.77
N ILE A 64 14.75 10.08 -9.81
CA ILE A 64 14.22 10.67 -11.04
C ILE A 64 15.36 10.93 -12.04
N THR A 65 16.49 11.45 -11.57
CA THR A 65 17.65 11.75 -12.43
C THR A 65 18.24 10.48 -13.03
N LEU A 66 18.41 9.43 -12.22
CA LEU A 66 18.88 8.12 -12.68
C LEU A 66 17.87 7.49 -13.65
N GLY A 67 16.58 7.57 -13.36
CA GLY A 67 15.53 7.12 -14.27
C GLY A 67 15.64 7.77 -15.65
N LYS A 68 15.86 9.10 -15.68
CA LYS A 68 16.08 9.87 -16.92
C LYS A 68 17.34 9.49 -17.69
N GLN A 69 18.34 8.90 -17.04
CA GLN A 69 19.58 8.44 -17.69
C GLN A 69 19.42 7.09 -18.41
N GLY A 70 18.19 6.63 -18.65
CA GLY A 70 17.88 5.43 -19.41
C GLY A 70 17.68 4.17 -18.56
N LEU A 71 17.63 4.29 -17.23
CA LEU A 71 17.33 3.17 -16.33
C LEU A 71 15.84 2.79 -16.33
N LEU A 72 14.96 3.72 -16.73
CA LEU A 72 13.51 3.52 -16.76
C LEU A 72 12.95 3.89 -18.13
N LYS A 73 11.87 3.22 -18.53
CA LYS A 73 11.06 3.65 -19.69
C LYS A 73 10.33 4.95 -19.36
N ASP A 74 9.96 5.72 -20.38
CA ASP A 74 9.26 7.00 -20.19
C ASP A 74 7.98 6.85 -19.36
N ILE A 75 7.23 5.77 -19.58
CA ILE A 75 6.01 5.48 -18.80
C ILE A 75 6.31 5.21 -17.32
N GLU A 76 7.42 4.52 -17.02
CA GLU A 76 7.84 4.22 -15.65
C GLU A 76 8.36 5.49 -14.96
N LEU A 77 9.02 6.37 -15.73
CA LEU A 77 9.46 7.67 -15.26
C LEU A 77 8.26 8.57 -14.94
N CYS A 78 7.21 8.58 -15.77
CA CYS A 78 5.96 9.29 -15.50
C CYS A 78 5.30 8.77 -14.22
N TYR A 79 5.21 7.45 -14.03
CA TYR A 79 4.67 6.88 -12.79
C TYR A 79 5.50 7.25 -11.55
N LEU A 80 6.84 7.22 -11.67
CA LEU A 80 7.73 7.64 -10.58
C LEU A 80 7.52 9.11 -10.24
N ALA A 81 7.44 9.98 -11.25
CA ALA A 81 7.17 11.41 -11.04
C ALA A 81 5.82 11.61 -10.33
N LEU A 82 4.73 11.06 -10.88
CA LEU A 82 3.38 11.18 -10.31
C LEU A 82 3.29 10.67 -8.87
N ALA A 83 3.91 9.53 -8.57
CA ALA A 83 3.95 8.98 -7.22
C ALA A 83 4.74 9.84 -6.25
N THR A 84 5.84 10.45 -6.70
CA THR A 84 6.77 11.18 -5.82
C THR A 84 6.43 12.66 -5.65
N THR A 85 5.85 13.32 -6.65
CA THR A 85 5.44 14.73 -6.59
C THR A 85 4.05 14.92 -6.02
N TYR A 86 3.10 14.07 -6.42
CA TYR A 86 1.69 14.21 -6.06
C TYR A 86 1.20 13.14 -5.07
N GLY A 87 2.03 12.14 -4.75
CA GLY A 87 1.66 11.08 -3.80
C GLY A 87 0.59 10.13 -4.34
N LEU A 88 0.41 10.06 -5.67
CA LEU A 88 -0.63 9.23 -6.26
C LEU A 88 -0.35 7.75 -6.02
N ARG A 89 -1.40 7.01 -5.66
CA ARG A 89 -1.37 5.55 -5.55
C ARG A 89 -1.45 4.92 -6.92
N ARG A 90 -0.94 3.69 -7.05
CA ARG A 90 -1.03 2.91 -8.30
C ARG A 90 -2.45 2.85 -8.86
N VAL A 91 -3.45 2.62 -8.00
CA VAL A 91 -4.87 2.53 -8.42
C VAL A 91 -5.45 3.86 -8.86
N GLU A 92 -4.91 4.98 -8.38
CA GLU A 92 -5.32 6.33 -8.79
C GLU A 92 -4.67 6.66 -10.14
N MET A 93 -3.38 6.35 -10.30
CA MET A 93 -2.67 6.54 -11.56
C MET A 93 -3.26 5.73 -12.71
N MET A 94 -3.75 4.50 -12.47
CA MET A 94 -4.44 3.69 -13.48
C MET A 94 -5.77 4.28 -13.98
N ARG A 95 -6.35 5.21 -13.22
CA ARG A 95 -7.63 5.87 -13.58
C ARG A 95 -7.41 7.22 -14.26
N LEU A 96 -6.17 7.66 -14.39
CA LEU A 96 -5.85 8.89 -15.09
C LEU A 96 -6.19 8.74 -16.56
N THR A 97 -6.83 9.77 -17.08
CA THR A 97 -7.21 9.91 -18.48
C THR A 97 -6.64 11.22 -19.00
N PRO A 98 -6.56 11.44 -20.32
CA PRO A 98 -6.06 12.71 -20.87
C PRO A 98 -6.81 13.94 -20.32
N SER A 99 -8.11 13.82 -20.06
CA SER A 99 -8.93 14.87 -19.43
C SER A 99 -8.59 15.16 -17.97
N SER A 100 -7.80 14.31 -17.32
CA SER A 100 -7.27 14.55 -15.98
C SER A 100 -6.18 15.63 -15.97
N PHE A 101 -5.67 16.02 -17.14
CA PHE A 101 -4.63 17.03 -17.33
C PHE A 101 -5.11 18.18 -18.22
N PRO A 102 -6.14 18.94 -17.79
CA PRO A 102 -6.80 19.92 -18.66
C PRO A 102 -5.90 21.09 -19.12
N ASN A 103 -4.79 21.34 -18.42
CA ASN A 103 -3.87 22.45 -18.69
C ASN A 103 -2.53 22.00 -19.31
N GLU A 104 -2.34 20.69 -19.57
CA GLU A 104 -1.10 20.16 -20.14
C GLU A 104 -1.31 19.75 -21.61
N HIS A 105 -1.48 20.75 -22.48
CA HIS A 105 -1.62 20.57 -23.93
C HIS A 105 -0.41 19.92 -24.62
N HIS A 106 0.72 19.79 -23.91
CA HIS A 106 1.97 19.18 -24.37
C HIS A 106 2.05 17.66 -24.15
N LEU A 107 1.04 17.05 -23.51
CA LEU A 107 0.93 15.59 -23.36
C LEU A 107 0.07 14.93 -24.44
N ILE A 108 -0.41 15.70 -25.42
CA ILE A 108 -1.05 15.16 -26.62
C ILE A 108 0.07 14.59 -27.49
N VAL A 109 0.33 13.29 -27.32
CA VAL A 109 1.13 12.53 -28.29
C VAL A 109 0.19 12.27 -29.46
N ASP A 110 0.41 12.95 -30.59
CA ASP A 110 -0.22 12.58 -31.85
C ASP A 110 0.11 11.12 -32.14
N THR A 111 -0.92 10.27 -32.08
CA THR A 111 -0.88 8.87 -32.52
C THR A 111 -0.74 8.74 -34.02
#